data_AF-B9TAF1-F1
#
_entry.id   AF-B9TAF1-F1
#
_cell.length_a   1.000
_cell.length_b   1.000
_cell.length_c   1.000
_cell.angle_alpha   90.00
_cell.angle_beta   90.00
_cell.angle_gamma   90.00
#
_symmetry.space_group_name_H-M   'P 1'
#
loop_
_entity.id
_entity.type
_entity.pdbx_description
1 polymer ?
#
loop_
_entity_poly.entity_id
_entity_poly.type
_entity_poly.pdbx_seq_one_letter_code
_entity_poly.pdbx_strand_id
1 'polypeptide(L)'
;MVELAGKYSKVGTPASWLESDCLGPLLVPYVRSEPEDLASVDAERALETLRDALANAKLELRCEKLDQGWAVDLHGLHAVDLHGVKAGAWLVTQDSGRAMSVGGDDQTEGAVRLGVYAGQHVTSFTGFSLELGNSGLSFALQLPLHGAPENRDLEILRAAIRNRQGFIRYLLLLLGDWEPADGNGSGTGAWTDRPFVAAHDDTPLFEMLAKAYAHEPEKLGQVSQVVDRLRAEDDSCDEILTGDFLYVWSVFEKVLSGKASK
;
A
#
# COMPACT_ATOMS: atom_id res chain seq x y z
N MET A 1 4.49 16.67 -22.68
CA MET A 1 3.36 17.48 -23.19
C MET A 1 2.38 16.49 -23.79
N VAL A 2 1.17 16.36 -23.23
CA VAL A 2 0.15 15.44 -23.74
C VAL A 2 -0.76 16.24 -24.66
N GLU A 3 -0.90 15.82 -25.91
CA GLU A 3 -1.76 16.46 -26.90
C GLU A 3 -2.96 15.56 -27.20
N LEU A 4 -4.15 16.15 -27.22
CA LEU A 4 -5.37 15.46 -27.63
C LEU A 4 -5.54 15.64 -29.16
N ALA A 5 -5.21 14.59 -29.92
CA ALA A 5 -5.31 14.60 -31.38
C ALA A 5 -6.55 13.84 -31.86
N GLY A 6 -7.40 14.50 -32.66
CA GLY A 6 -8.58 13.87 -33.26
C GLY A 6 -9.60 14.87 -33.77
N LYS A 7 -10.67 14.37 -34.42
CA LYS A 7 -11.79 15.21 -34.85
C LYS A 7 -12.55 15.76 -33.64
N TYR A 8 -12.91 17.05 -33.67
CA TYR A 8 -13.66 17.71 -32.59
C TYR A 8 -14.93 16.97 -32.15
N SER A 9 -15.60 16.26 -33.06
CA SER A 9 -16.78 15.45 -32.74
C SER A 9 -16.49 14.23 -31.84
N LYS A 10 -15.23 13.82 -31.69
CA LYS A 10 -14.80 12.70 -30.85
C LYS A 10 -14.05 13.11 -29.59
N VAL A 11 -13.32 14.23 -29.66
CA VAL A 11 -12.45 14.72 -28.58
C VAL A 11 -13.14 15.82 -27.77
N GLY A 12 -14.18 16.44 -28.32
CA GLY A 12 -14.81 17.62 -27.75
C GLY A 12 -14.02 18.90 -28.04
N THR A 13 -14.55 20.01 -27.55
CA THR A 13 -13.92 21.33 -27.55
C THR A 13 -13.66 21.76 -26.11
N PRO A 14 -12.77 22.74 -25.86
CA PRO A 14 -12.56 23.26 -24.51
C PRO A 14 -13.85 23.71 -23.81
N ALA A 15 -14.82 24.24 -24.56
CA ALA A 15 -16.12 24.62 -24.01
C ALA A 15 -16.97 23.40 -23.60
N SER A 16 -17.01 22.35 -24.42
CA SER A 16 -17.78 21.15 -24.10
C SER A 16 -17.18 20.35 -22.93
N TRP A 17 -15.88 20.51 -22.65
CA TRP A 17 -15.26 19.90 -21.47
C TRP A 17 -15.75 20.49 -20.16
N LEU A 18 -16.25 21.73 -20.17
CA LEU A 18 -16.76 22.43 -18.99
C LEU A 18 -18.23 22.08 -18.67
N GLU A 19 -18.89 21.29 -19.52
CA GLU A 19 -20.27 20.85 -19.31
C GLU A 19 -20.38 19.85 -18.14
N SER A 20 -21.59 19.72 -17.60
CA SER A 20 -21.90 18.87 -16.44
C SER A 20 -21.57 17.39 -16.65
N ASP A 21 -21.59 16.93 -17.90
CA ASP A 21 -21.38 15.53 -18.25
C ASP A 21 -19.90 15.24 -18.59
N CYS A 22 -19.03 16.25 -18.44
CA CYS A 22 -17.60 16.19 -18.75
C CYS A 22 -16.75 16.55 -17.52
N LEU A 23 -15.71 17.38 -17.68
CA LEU A 23 -14.83 17.80 -16.58
C LEU A 23 -15.46 18.91 -15.73
N GLY A 24 -16.57 19.53 -16.16
CA GLY A 24 -17.26 20.61 -15.44
C GLY A 24 -17.43 20.35 -13.93
N PRO A 25 -17.90 19.17 -13.49
CA PRO A 25 -18.03 18.83 -12.07
C PRO A 25 -16.70 18.68 -11.32
N LEU A 26 -15.59 18.44 -12.03
CA LEU A 26 -14.24 18.31 -11.45
C LEU A 26 -13.51 19.66 -11.36
N LEU A 27 -14.07 20.71 -11.97
CA LEU A 27 -13.46 22.02 -12.03
C LEU A 27 -14.11 22.95 -11.00
N VAL A 28 -13.26 23.73 -10.33
CA VAL A 28 -13.69 24.82 -9.46
C VAL A 28 -13.38 26.15 -10.15
N PRO A 29 -14.20 27.20 -9.95
CA PRO A 29 -13.86 28.53 -10.44
C PRO A 29 -12.48 28.92 -9.93
N TYR A 30 -11.58 29.30 -10.85
CA TYR A 30 -10.26 29.77 -10.47
C TYR A 30 -10.40 31.05 -9.65
N VAL A 31 -9.95 30.99 -8.40
CA VAL A 31 -9.79 32.15 -7.53
C VAL A 31 -8.31 32.48 -7.49
N ARG A 32 -7.96 33.70 -7.87
CA ARG A 32 -6.58 34.16 -7.82
C ARG A 32 -6.13 34.19 -6.36
N SER A 33 -5.12 33.39 -6.02
CA SER A 33 -4.46 33.43 -4.72
C SER A 33 -3.81 34.80 -4.52
N GLU A 34 -3.77 35.26 -3.27
CA GLU A 34 -2.88 36.37 -2.92
C GLU A 34 -1.43 35.97 -3.21
N PRO A 35 -0.58 36.88 -3.69
CA PRO A 35 0.83 36.58 -3.90
C PRO A 35 1.45 36.15 -2.56
N GLU A 36 2.06 34.96 -2.56
CA GLU A 36 2.77 34.46 -1.40
C GLU A 36 3.88 35.42 -0.98
N ASP A 37 4.09 35.55 0.33
CA ASP A 37 5.22 36.29 0.87
C ASP A 37 6.53 35.65 0.39
N LEU A 38 7.52 36.47 0.06
CA LEU A 38 8.84 36.02 -0.39
C LEU A 38 9.48 35.05 0.61
N ALA A 39 9.25 35.26 1.91
CA ALA A 39 9.71 34.36 2.96
C ALA A 39 9.10 32.95 2.86
N SER A 40 7.83 32.83 2.46
CA SER A 40 7.16 31.53 2.25
C SER A 40 7.74 30.82 1.04
N VAL A 41 7.92 31.55 -0.07
CA VAL A 41 8.51 31.02 -1.31
C VAL A 41 9.94 30.53 -1.08
N ASP A 42 10.75 31.30 -0.34
CA ASP A 42 12.12 30.92 -0.01
C ASP A 42 12.16 29.70 0.93
N ALA A 43 11.25 29.61 1.90
CA ALA A 43 11.12 28.45 2.77
C ALA A 43 10.74 27.19 1.97
N GLU A 44 9.76 27.26 1.07
CA GLU A 44 9.38 26.15 0.19
C GLU A 44 10.54 25.69 -0.69
N ARG A 45 11.27 26.62 -1.30
CA ARG A 45 12.47 26.29 -2.09
C ARG A 45 13.55 25.61 -1.26
N ALA A 46 13.74 26.03 -0.01
CA ALA A 46 14.68 25.38 0.90
C ALA A 46 14.24 23.94 1.22
N LEU A 47 12.94 23.71 1.46
CA LEU A 47 12.39 22.37 1.69
C LEU A 47 12.54 21.46 0.47
N GLU A 48 12.28 21.97 -0.74
CA GLU A 48 12.47 21.24 -2.00
C GLU A 48 13.95 20.89 -2.23
N THR A 49 14.86 21.82 -1.96
CA THR A 49 16.31 21.57 -2.04
C THR A 49 16.74 20.49 -1.05
N LEU A 50 16.19 20.51 0.17
CA LEU A 50 16.48 19.49 1.18
C LEU A 50 15.89 18.13 0.81
N ARG A 51 14.67 18.08 0.24
CA ARG A 51 14.10 16.85 -0.31
C ARG A 51 15.05 16.23 -1.34
N ASP A 52 15.53 17.04 -2.28
CA ASP A 52 16.43 16.56 -3.33
C ASP A 52 17.77 16.09 -2.74
N ALA A 53 18.29 16.75 -1.69
CA ALA A 53 19.46 16.30 -0.97
C ALA A 53 19.24 14.93 -0.28
N LEU A 54 18.10 14.74 0.40
CA LEU A 54 17.72 13.47 1.02
C LEU A 54 17.55 12.36 -0.02
N ALA A 55 16.95 12.66 -1.18
CA ALA A 55 16.76 11.70 -2.26
C ALA A 55 18.08 11.25 -2.91
N ASN A 56 19.09 12.13 -2.96
CA ASN A 56 20.40 11.82 -3.51
C ASN A 56 21.39 11.27 -2.47
N ALA A 57 21.05 11.33 -1.19
CA ALA A 57 21.86 10.75 -0.13
C ALA A 57 21.82 9.22 -0.17
N LYS A 58 22.90 8.58 0.29
CA LYS A 58 22.98 7.12 0.42
C LYS A 58 22.29 6.65 1.70
N LEU A 59 21.00 6.94 1.80
CA LEU A 59 20.16 6.51 2.91
C LEU A 59 19.83 5.03 2.76
N GLU A 60 19.83 4.30 3.87
CA GLU A 60 19.50 2.88 3.90
C GLU A 60 18.77 2.51 5.20
N LEU A 61 17.94 1.48 5.12
CA LEU A 61 17.28 0.88 6.27
C LEU A 61 17.99 -0.41 6.66
N ARG A 62 18.27 -0.57 7.95
CA ARG A 62 18.79 -1.80 8.51
C ARG A 62 17.80 -2.37 9.51
N CYS A 63 17.49 -3.65 9.35
CA CYS A 63 16.59 -4.37 10.22
C CYS A 63 17.35 -5.36 11.09
N GLU A 64 17.00 -5.40 12.36
CA GLU A 64 17.53 -6.34 13.33
C GLU A 64 16.37 -7.07 14.01
N LYS A 65 16.45 -8.41 14.06
CA LYS A 65 15.44 -9.22 14.74
C LYS A 65 15.63 -9.10 16.25
N LEU A 66 14.57 -8.70 16.95
CA LEU A 66 14.46 -8.66 18.40
C LEU A 66 13.39 -9.66 18.88
N ASP A 67 13.31 -9.88 20.20
CA ASP A 67 12.33 -10.79 20.81
C ASP A 67 10.88 -10.43 20.50
N GLN A 68 10.58 -9.14 20.32
CA GLN A 68 9.22 -8.60 20.13
C GLN A 68 8.98 -8.03 18.72
N GLY A 69 9.81 -8.40 17.74
CA GLY A 69 9.65 -7.97 16.35
C GLY A 69 10.98 -7.58 15.71
N TRP A 70 10.94 -6.57 14.84
CA TRP A 70 12.08 -6.12 14.05
C TRP A 70 12.35 -4.65 14.35
N ALA A 71 13.52 -4.36 14.92
CA ALA A 71 14.00 -3.00 14.99
C ALA A 71 14.39 -2.53 13.59
N VAL A 72 14.01 -1.30 13.25
CA VAL A 72 14.33 -0.69 11.95
C VAL A 72 15.04 0.63 12.18
N ASP A 73 16.27 0.71 11.67
CA ASP A 73 17.15 1.86 11.81
C ASP A 73 17.40 2.50 10.44
N LEU A 74 17.28 3.82 10.39
CA LEU A 74 17.60 4.65 9.24
C LEU A 74 19.03 5.17 9.35
N HIS A 75 19.88 4.81 8.38
CA HIS A 75 21.28 5.20 8.32
C HIS A 75 21.53 6.23 7.20
N GLY A 76 22.65 6.95 7.33
CA GLY A 76 23.16 7.86 6.29
C GLY A 76 22.68 9.30 6.41
N LEU A 77 21.81 9.62 7.37
CA LEU A 77 21.31 10.98 7.61
C LEU A 77 22.40 11.99 7.99
N HIS A 78 23.50 11.54 8.60
CA HIS A 78 24.65 12.38 8.95
C HIS A 78 25.30 13.05 7.72
N ALA A 79 25.08 12.53 6.52
CA ALA A 79 25.61 13.11 5.28
C ALA A 79 24.75 14.27 4.74
N VAL A 80 23.61 14.56 5.37
CA VAL A 80 22.66 15.58 4.95
C VAL A 80 22.59 16.68 6.00
N ASP A 81 22.87 17.92 5.59
CA ASP A 81 22.66 19.08 6.44
C ASP A 81 21.18 19.50 6.38
N LEU A 82 20.53 19.52 7.54
CA LEU A 82 19.12 19.87 7.66
C LEU A 82 18.91 21.38 7.78
N HIS A 83 19.95 22.19 7.91
CA HIS A 83 19.88 23.66 7.93
C HIS A 83 18.81 24.25 8.88
N GLY A 84 18.57 23.61 10.03
CA GLY A 84 17.56 24.04 11.01
C GLY A 84 16.11 23.68 10.67
N VAL A 85 15.88 22.93 9.58
CA VAL A 85 14.59 22.34 9.25
C VAL A 85 14.26 21.23 10.24
N LYS A 86 13.03 21.23 10.75
CA LYS A 86 12.53 20.10 11.54
C LYS A 86 12.16 18.98 10.57
N ALA A 87 12.79 17.83 10.72
CA ALA A 87 12.47 16.68 9.90
C ALA A 87 11.99 15.48 10.74
N GLY A 88 11.08 14.71 10.16
CA GLY A 88 10.54 13.46 10.71
C GLY A 88 10.64 12.33 9.68
N ALA A 89 10.85 11.09 10.13
CA ALA A 89 10.90 9.90 9.29
C ALA A 89 10.07 8.76 9.89
N TRP A 90 9.39 7.99 9.03
CA TRP A 90 8.60 6.82 9.42
C TRP A 90 8.51 5.78 8.29
N LEU A 91 8.12 4.55 8.60
CA LEU A 91 7.73 3.58 7.57
C LEU A 91 6.33 3.92 7.04
N VAL A 92 6.15 3.99 5.71
CA VAL A 92 4.88 4.42 5.09
C VAL A 92 3.69 3.52 5.45
N THR A 93 3.93 2.27 5.84
CA THR A 93 2.89 1.36 6.36
C THR A 93 2.34 1.74 7.75
N GLN A 94 2.94 2.75 8.39
CA GLN A 94 2.54 3.29 9.68
C GLN A 94 1.94 4.69 9.50
N ASP A 95 1.17 5.13 10.50
CA ASP A 95 0.65 6.49 10.54
C ASP A 95 1.78 7.53 10.65
N SER A 96 1.65 8.65 9.93
CA SER A 96 2.66 9.72 9.92
C SER A 96 2.85 10.40 11.28
N GLY A 97 1.87 10.30 12.20
CA GLY A 97 2.00 10.72 13.58
C GLY A 97 3.02 9.91 14.40
N ARG A 98 3.51 8.78 13.87
CA ARG A 98 4.61 7.99 14.44
C ARG A 98 5.99 8.40 13.90
N ALA A 99 6.09 9.53 13.19
CA ALA A 99 7.35 10.05 12.70
C ALA A 99 8.35 10.26 13.84
N MET A 100 9.54 9.70 13.66
CA MET A 100 10.68 9.92 14.53
C MET A 100 11.43 11.14 14.05
N SER A 101 11.77 12.05 14.97
CA SER A 101 12.53 13.25 14.62
C SER A 101 13.91 12.87 14.10
N VAL A 102 14.21 13.35 12.90
CA VAL A 102 15.48 13.16 12.21
C VAL A 102 16.14 14.53 12.12
N GLY A 103 17.08 14.78 13.02
CA GLY A 103 17.90 15.98 13.09
C GLY A 103 18.15 16.42 14.53
N GLY A 104 19.40 16.69 14.88
CA GLY A 104 19.79 17.18 16.21
C GLY A 104 21.21 16.75 16.61
N ASP A 105 21.85 17.54 17.48
CA ASP A 105 23.21 17.31 18.00
C ASP A 105 23.38 15.97 18.75
N ASP A 106 22.28 15.33 19.13
CA ASP A 106 22.26 14.09 19.93
C ASP A 106 22.45 12.81 19.08
N GLN A 107 22.58 12.93 17.75
CA GLN A 107 22.77 11.79 16.85
C GLN A 107 24.25 11.42 16.70
N THR A 108 24.84 10.93 17.78
CA THR A 108 26.27 10.59 17.86
C THR A 108 26.64 9.30 17.10
N GLU A 109 25.68 8.50 16.63
CA GLU A 109 25.93 7.19 16.00
C GLU A 109 25.49 7.07 14.53
N GLY A 110 25.06 8.16 13.88
CA GLY A 110 24.79 8.17 12.44
C GLY A 110 23.62 7.27 11.97
N ALA A 111 22.81 6.79 12.91
CA ALA A 111 21.61 5.98 12.70
C ALA A 111 20.45 6.50 13.56
N VAL A 112 19.23 6.46 13.04
CA VAL A 112 18.01 6.84 13.76
C VAL A 112 17.06 5.66 13.81
N ARG A 113 16.71 5.21 15.03
CA ARG A 113 15.73 4.14 15.21
C ARG A 113 14.33 4.64 14.93
N LEU A 114 13.70 4.10 13.88
CA LEU A 114 12.32 4.43 13.51
C LEU A 114 11.31 3.75 14.44
N GLY A 115 11.64 2.54 14.92
CA GLY A 115 10.82 1.79 15.85
C GLY A 115 11.05 0.28 15.79
N VAL A 116 10.20 -0.46 16.51
CA VAL A 116 10.12 -1.92 16.47
C VAL A 116 8.78 -2.31 15.87
N TYR A 117 8.81 -3.15 14.84
CA TYR A 117 7.64 -3.51 14.05
C TYR A 117 7.48 -5.02 13.92
N ALA A 118 6.24 -5.50 13.78
CA ALA A 118 6.02 -6.87 13.31
C ALA A 118 6.54 -7.01 11.86
N GLY A 119 7.00 -8.19 11.46
CA GLY A 119 7.69 -8.35 10.18
C GLY A 119 6.83 -7.99 8.96
N GLN A 120 5.50 -8.20 9.02
CA GLN A 120 4.58 -7.75 7.98
C GLN A 120 4.53 -6.23 7.77
N HIS A 121 4.95 -5.44 8.76
CA HIS A 121 4.99 -3.97 8.71
C HIS A 121 6.36 -3.41 8.30
N VAL A 122 7.37 -4.27 8.13
CA VAL A 122 8.68 -3.83 7.63
C VAL A 122 8.58 -3.61 6.11
N THR A 123 9.06 -2.46 5.63
CA THR A 123 9.01 -2.05 4.22
C THR A 123 10.20 -1.15 3.88
N SER A 124 10.55 -1.08 2.59
CA SER A 124 11.56 -0.14 2.07
C SER A 124 11.05 1.29 1.91
N PHE A 125 9.72 1.48 1.91
CA PHE A 125 9.11 2.79 1.73
C PHE A 125 9.16 3.59 3.04
N THR A 126 9.97 4.64 3.03
CA THR A 126 10.17 5.56 4.15
C THR A 126 9.53 6.91 3.82
N GLY A 127 8.61 7.35 4.66
CA GLY A 127 8.03 8.69 4.60
C GLY A 127 8.93 9.68 5.32
N PHE A 128 8.99 10.90 4.80
CA PHE A 128 9.67 12.04 5.38
C PHE A 128 8.71 13.22 5.47
N SER A 129 8.80 13.96 6.57
CA SER A 129 8.11 15.24 6.77
C SER A 129 9.17 16.28 7.09
N LEU A 130 9.09 17.43 6.44
CA LEU A 130 9.99 18.56 6.62
C LEU A 130 9.16 19.80 6.94
N GLU A 131 9.55 20.55 7.96
CA GLU A 131 8.87 21.76 8.40
C GLU A 131 9.87 22.90 8.61
N LEU A 132 9.60 24.04 7.98
CA LEU A 132 10.37 25.27 8.11
C LEU A 132 9.41 26.47 8.22
N GLY A 133 9.28 27.02 9.44
CA GLY A 133 8.31 28.08 9.71
C GLY A 133 6.87 27.59 9.53
N ASN A 134 6.13 28.21 8.60
CA ASN A 134 4.75 27.82 8.25
C ASN A 134 4.69 26.94 6.99
N SER A 135 5.82 26.65 6.36
CA SER A 135 5.89 25.80 5.17
C SER A 135 6.22 24.37 5.58
N GLY A 136 5.55 23.40 4.95
CA GLY A 136 5.75 21.98 5.21
C GLY A 136 5.75 21.17 3.92
N LEU A 137 6.60 20.15 3.86
CA LEU A 137 6.73 19.24 2.73
C LEU A 137 6.76 17.81 3.22
N SER A 138 5.96 16.93 2.63
CA SER A 138 5.98 15.49 2.93
C SER A 138 6.13 14.69 1.65
N PHE A 139 6.97 13.65 1.71
CA PHE A 139 7.28 12.79 0.57
C PHE A 139 7.69 11.41 1.05
N ALA A 140 7.83 10.46 0.13
CA ALA A 140 8.32 9.12 0.44
C ALA A 140 9.47 8.73 -0.48
N LEU A 141 10.44 8.00 0.07
CA LEU A 141 11.54 7.39 -0.67
C LEU A 141 11.50 5.87 -0.52
N GLN A 142 11.83 5.16 -1.59
CA GLN A 142 12.11 3.73 -1.52
C GLN A 142 13.60 3.55 -1.21
N LEU A 143 13.92 3.20 0.03
CA LEU A 143 15.30 3.03 0.48
C LEU A 143 15.77 1.57 0.35
N PRO A 144 17.06 1.32 0.09
CA PRO A 144 17.64 0.00 0.26
C PRO A 144 17.33 -0.54 1.66
N LEU A 145 16.83 -1.78 1.72
CA LEU A 145 16.41 -2.44 2.96
C LEU A 145 17.28 -3.68 3.20
N HIS A 146 17.99 -3.72 4.32
CA HIS A 146 18.92 -4.78 4.67
C HIS A 146 18.47 -5.53 5.93
N GLY A 147 18.67 -6.84 5.98
CA GLY A 147 18.30 -7.66 7.14
C GLY A 147 16.80 -7.81 7.35
N ALA A 148 15.99 -7.59 6.31
CA ALA A 148 14.54 -7.70 6.38
C ALA A 148 14.09 -9.12 6.79
N PRO A 149 12.89 -9.27 7.38
CA PRO A 149 12.31 -10.58 7.63
C PRO A 149 12.28 -11.42 6.36
N GLU A 150 12.90 -12.60 6.41
CA GLU A 150 12.67 -13.64 5.41
C GLU A 150 11.18 -14.03 5.46
N ASN A 151 10.59 -14.33 4.30
CA ASN A 151 9.17 -14.71 4.19
C ASN A 151 8.14 -13.65 4.61
N ARG A 152 8.44 -12.36 4.43
CA ARG A 152 7.47 -11.25 4.63
C ARG A 152 6.12 -11.50 3.96
N ASP A 153 6.12 -12.00 2.72
CA ASP A 153 4.89 -12.26 1.97
C ASP A 153 4.01 -13.31 2.66
N LEU A 154 4.62 -14.27 3.35
CA LEU A 154 3.92 -15.27 4.15
C LEU A 154 3.41 -14.67 5.46
N GLU A 155 4.18 -13.80 6.13
CA GLU A 155 3.69 -13.11 7.32
C GLU A 155 2.51 -12.18 7.01
N ILE A 156 2.53 -11.51 5.86
CA ILE A 156 1.41 -10.70 5.37
C ILE A 156 0.20 -11.59 5.08
N LEU A 157 0.42 -12.72 4.40
CA LEU A 157 -0.63 -13.71 4.12
C LEU A 157 -1.25 -14.22 5.43
N ARG A 158 -0.45 -14.57 6.44
CA ARG A 158 -0.92 -14.99 7.77
C ARG A 158 -1.66 -13.87 8.49
N ALA A 159 -1.17 -12.64 8.42
CA ALA A 159 -1.83 -11.50 9.02
C ALA A 159 -3.20 -11.21 8.38
N ALA A 160 -3.35 -11.46 7.08
CA ALA A 160 -4.62 -11.38 6.37
C ALA A 160 -5.54 -12.60 6.62
N ILE A 161 -4.95 -13.79 6.75
CA ILE A 161 -5.62 -15.08 6.91
C ILE A 161 -5.41 -15.58 8.35
N ARG A 162 -5.85 -14.79 9.34
CA ARG A 162 -5.75 -15.17 10.76
C ARG A 162 -6.83 -16.17 11.19
N ASN A 163 -7.88 -16.32 10.39
CA ASN A 163 -9.03 -17.19 10.66
C ASN A 163 -9.75 -17.51 9.35
N ARG A 164 -10.77 -18.38 9.42
CA ARG A 164 -11.63 -18.75 8.27
C ARG A 164 -12.23 -17.54 7.55
N GLN A 165 -12.60 -16.48 8.27
CA GLN A 165 -13.20 -15.28 7.64
C GLN A 165 -12.17 -14.53 6.79
N GLY A 166 -10.95 -14.37 7.32
CA GLY A 166 -9.81 -13.79 6.58
C GLY A 166 -9.48 -14.59 5.34
N PHE A 167 -9.53 -15.92 5.43
CA PHE A 167 -9.35 -16.81 4.27
C PHE A 167 -10.38 -16.56 3.17
N ILE A 168 -11.69 -16.58 3.50
CA ILE A 168 -12.76 -16.36 2.52
C ILE A 168 -12.63 -14.97 1.89
N ARG A 169 -12.38 -13.93 2.70
CA ARG A 169 -12.18 -12.56 2.20
C ARG A 169 -11.00 -12.48 1.23
N TYR A 170 -9.92 -13.18 1.53
CA TYR A 170 -8.76 -13.25 0.65
C TYR A 170 -9.07 -13.99 -0.67
N LEU A 171 -9.83 -15.09 -0.61
CA LEU A 171 -10.30 -15.79 -1.82
C LEU A 171 -11.18 -14.89 -2.71
N LEU A 172 -12.11 -14.14 -2.13
CA LEU A 172 -12.95 -13.20 -2.87
C LEU A 172 -12.11 -12.15 -3.62
N LEU A 173 -11.08 -11.62 -2.95
CA LEU A 173 -10.14 -10.67 -3.54
C LEU A 173 -9.42 -11.27 -4.77
N LEU A 174 -8.95 -12.52 -4.66
CA LEU A 174 -8.27 -13.22 -5.76
C LEU A 174 -9.21 -13.56 -6.92
N LEU A 175 -10.46 -13.91 -6.62
CA LEU A 175 -11.46 -14.27 -7.62
C LEU A 175 -12.01 -13.03 -8.35
N GLY A 176 -11.73 -11.83 -7.82
CA GLY A 176 -12.03 -10.55 -8.47
C GLY A 176 -13.50 -10.15 -8.40
N ASP A 177 -14.28 -10.74 -7.49
CA ASP A 177 -15.65 -10.31 -7.23
C ASP A 177 -15.62 -9.17 -6.20
N TRP A 178 -15.09 -8.05 -6.66
CA TRP A 178 -15.22 -6.74 -6.02
C TRP A 178 -16.19 -5.96 -6.89
N GLU A 179 -17.47 -5.96 -6.54
CA GLU A 179 -18.34 -4.87 -6.94
C GLU A 179 -18.12 -3.74 -5.91
N PRO A 180 -17.54 -2.59 -6.31
CA PRO A 180 -17.70 -1.40 -5.50
C PRO A 180 -19.20 -1.16 -5.37
N ALA A 181 -19.72 -1.25 -4.15
CA ALA A 181 -21.06 -0.78 -3.85
C ALA A 181 -21.25 0.59 -4.51
N ASP A 182 -22.26 0.70 -5.36
CA ASP A 182 -22.59 1.84 -6.21
C ASP A 182 -22.02 3.17 -5.70
N GLY A 183 -21.03 3.68 -6.45
CA GLY A 183 -20.29 4.89 -6.14
C GLY A 183 -21.15 6.15 -6.28
N ASN A 184 -21.94 6.43 -5.25
CA ASN A 184 -22.49 7.77 -5.00
C ASN A 184 -22.01 8.22 -3.62
N GLY A 185 -20.77 8.71 -3.55
CA GLY A 185 -20.19 9.14 -2.28
C GLY A 185 -18.84 9.84 -2.44
N SER A 186 -18.87 11.15 -2.18
CA SER A 186 -17.78 12.05 -1.80
C SER A 186 -16.41 11.40 -1.55
N GLY A 187 -15.41 11.89 -2.31
CA GLY A 187 -13.99 11.55 -2.17
C GLY A 187 -13.40 11.95 -0.83
N THR A 188 -13.64 11.10 0.17
CA THR A 188 -12.82 11.00 1.37
C THR A 188 -12.27 9.58 1.37
N GLY A 189 -10.94 9.45 1.23
CA GLY A 189 -10.20 8.18 1.26
C GLY A 189 -10.18 7.57 2.66
N ALA A 190 -11.36 7.41 3.23
CA ALA A 190 -11.59 6.75 4.49
C ALA A 190 -11.88 5.29 4.17
N TRP A 191 -10.93 4.42 4.52
CA TRP A 191 -11.13 2.98 4.62
C TRP A 191 -12.04 2.70 5.83
N THR A 192 -13.25 3.27 5.83
CA THR A 192 -14.18 3.24 6.94
C THR A 192 -15.29 2.23 6.67
N ASP A 193 -15.23 1.15 7.45
CA ASP A 193 -16.36 0.68 8.26
C ASP A 193 -17.73 0.71 7.59
N ARG A 194 -17.91 -0.14 6.58
CA ARG A 194 -19.17 -0.89 6.50
C ARG A 194 -18.93 -2.34 6.90
N PRO A 195 -19.75 -2.90 7.79
CA PRO A 195 -19.58 -4.25 8.27
C PRO A 195 -19.77 -5.21 7.09
N PHE A 196 -18.72 -5.95 6.75
CA PHE A 196 -18.75 -7.14 5.90
C PHE A 196 -19.49 -8.31 6.62
N VAL A 197 -20.54 -7.98 7.38
CA VAL A 197 -21.33 -8.86 8.24
C VAL A 197 -22.75 -8.93 7.68
N ALA A 198 -22.87 -9.48 6.48
CA ALA A 198 -24.09 -10.06 5.89
C ALA A 198 -23.65 -10.67 4.55
N ALA A 199 -23.55 -11.98 4.33
CA ALA A 199 -23.92 -13.15 5.09
C ALA A 199 -22.85 -14.23 4.86
N HIS A 200 -22.35 -14.84 5.94
CA HIS A 200 -21.31 -15.87 5.87
C HIS A 200 -21.80 -17.19 5.23
N ASP A 201 -23.11 -17.36 5.03
CA ASP A 201 -23.71 -18.58 4.45
C ASP A 201 -24.13 -18.44 2.98
N ASP A 202 -24.25 -17.22 2.44
CA ASP A 202 -24.81 -17.01 1.08
C ASP A 202 -23.75 -16.61 0.04
N THR A 203 -22.47 -16.56 0.41
CA THR A 203 -21.40 -16.29 -0.56
C THR A 203 -21.20 -17.55 -1.43
N PRO A 204 -21.51 -17.52 -2.74
CA PRO A 204 -21.50 -18.73 -3.57
C PRO A 204 -20.07 -19.08 -4.02
N LEU A 205 -19.21 -19.40 -3.06
CA LEU A 205 -17.77 -19.62 -3.27
C LEU A 205 -17.50 -20.68 -4.33
N PHE A 206 -18.30 -21.75 -4.34
CA PHE A 206 -18.22 -22.77 -5.38
C PHE A 206 -18.49 -22.21 -6.77
N GLU A 207 -19.55 -21.40 -6.94
CA GLU A 207 -19.92 -20.82 -8.23
C GLU A 207 -18.85 -19.84 -8.71
N MET A 208 -18.25 -19.06 -7.80
CA MET A 208 -17.13 -18.18 -8.14
C MET A 208 -15.89 -18.96 -8.57
N LEU A 209 -15.54 -20.03 -7.87
CA LEU A 209 -14.45 -20.92 -8.27
C LEU A 209 -14.74 -21.59 -9.63
N ALA A 210 -15.98 -22.02 -9.88
CA ALA A 210 -16.40 -22.61 -11.15
C ALA A 210 -16.40 -21.59 -12.29
N LYS A 211 -16.83 -20.35 -12.03
CA LYS A 211 -16.80 -19.23 -12.97
C LYS A 211 -15.36 -18.85 -13.32
N ALA A 212 -14.49 -18.75 -12.32
CA ALA A 212 -13.06 -18.53 -12.50
C ALA A 212 -12.43 -19.67 -13.31
N TYR A 213 -12.77 -20.94 -13.02
CA TYR A 213 -12.32 -22.06 -13.84
C TYR A 213 -12.71 -21.94 -15.33
N ALA A 214 -13.93 -21.47 -15.60
CA ALA A 214 -14.46 -21.35 -16.95
C ALA A 214 -13.89 -20.17 -17.74
N HIS A 215 -13.63 -19.02 -17.10
CA HIS A 215 -13.30 -17.77 -17.79
C HIS A 215 -11.88 -17.26 -17.51
N GLU A 216 -11.33 -17.53 -16.32
CA GLU A 216 -10.08 -16.94 -15.81
C GLU A 216 -9.27 -17.98 -14.99
N PRO A 217 -8.84 -19.09 -15.60
CA PRO A 217 -8.24 -20.22 -14.90
C PRO A 217 -6.92 -19.87 -14.17
N GLU A 218 -6.22 -18.82 -14.60
CA GLU A 218 -5.04 -18.27 -13.91
C GLU A 218 -5.34 -17.86 -12.46
N LYS A 219 -6.55 -17.37 -12.17
CA LYS A 219 -6.97 -17.02 -10.80
C LYS A 219 -6.97 -18.24 -9.89
N LEU A 220 -7.36 -19.42 -10.40
CA LEU A 220 -7.31 -20.65 -9.62
C LEU A 220 -5.88 -21.13 -9.36
N GLY A 221 -4.93 -20.79 -10.23
CA GLY A 221 -3.51 -20.99 -9.96
C GLY A 221 -3.04 -20.21 -8.72
N GLN A 222 -3.50 -18.97 -8.57
CA GLN A 222 -3.21 -18.14 -7.39
C GLN A 222 -3.85 -18.72 -6.12
N VAL A 223 -5.09 -19.20 -6.21
CA VAL A 223 -5.75 -19.89 -5.10
C VAL A 223 -5.01 -21.16 -4.69
N SER A 224 -4.56 -21.97 -5.66
CA SER A 224 -3.74 -23.18 -5.38
C SER A 224 -2.47 -22.83 -4.62
N GLN A 225 -1.73 -21.82 -5.08
CA GLN A 225 -0.51 -21.39 -4.39
C GLN A 225 -0.77 -20.95 -2.95
N VAL A 226 -1.95 -20.40 -2.64
CA VAL A 226 -2.30 -20.00 -1.27
C VAL A 226 -2.63 -21.21 -0.42
N VAL A 227 -3.43 -22.14 -0.95
CA VAL A 227 -3.77 -23.39 -0.25
C VAL A 227 -2.51 -24.22 0.02
N ASP A 228 -1.64 -24.37 -0.97
CA ASP A 228 -0.39 -25.14 -0.84
C ASP A 228 0.57 -24.50 0.18
N ARG A 229 0.68 -23.16 0.18
CA ARG A 229 1.48 -22.43 1.17
C ARG A 229 0.93 -22.60 2.60
N LEU A 230 -0.39 -22.58 2.76
CA LEU A 230 -1.02 -22.80 4.07
C LEU A 230 -0.81 -24.25 4.56
N ARG A 231 -0.91 -25.24 3.66
CA ARG A 231 -0.70 -26.67 4.00
C ARG A 231 0.75 -27.03 4.35
N ALA A 232 1.73 -26.39 3.73
CA ALA A 232 3.13 -26.78 3.85
C ALA A 232 3.76 -26.47 5.23
N GLU A 233 3.16 -25.56 6.01
CA GLU A 233 3.84 -24.97 7.17
C GLU A 233 3.12 -25.14 8.51
N ASP A 234 1.87 -25.62 8.55
CA ASP A 234 1.07 -25.65 9.78
C ASP A 234 0.30 -26.97 9.97
N ASP A 235 0.67 -27.75 10.99
CA ASP A 235 -0.11 -28.92 11.45
C ASP A 235 -1.47 -28.51 12.05
N SER A 236 -1.70 -27.22 12.35
CA SER A 236 -2.93 -26.69 12.96
C SER A 236 -3.87 -25.95 12.00
N CYS A 237 -3.66 -26.07 10.69
CA CYS A 237 -4.45 -25.38 9.65
C CYS A 237 -5.94 -25.79 9.59
N ASP A 238 -6.40 -26.74 10.41
CA ASP A 238 -7.77 -27.24 10.45
C ASP A 238 -8.82 -26.14 10.76
N GLU A 239 -8.45 -25.08 11.50
CA GLU A 239 -9.35 -23.96 11.79
C GLU A 239 -9.55 -23.01 10.59
N ILE A 240 -8.59 -22.95 9.67
CA ILE A 240 -8.60 -22.04 8.51
C ILE A 240 -9.05 -22.80 7.26
N LEU A 241 -8.38 -23.93 6.97
CA LEU A 241 -8.68 -24.84 5.86
C LEU A 241 -9.59 -25.96 6.36
N THR A 242 -10.89 -25.66 6.47
CA THR A 242 -11.86 -26.66 6.92
C THR A 242 -11.92 -27.87 5.97
N GLY A 243 -12.21 -29.05 6.52
CA GLY A 243 -12.35 -30.28 5.73
C GLY A 243 -13.35 -30.14 4.57
N ASP A 244 -14.46 -29.43 4.79
CA ASP A 244 -15.47 -29.17 3.75
C ASP A 244 -14.92 -28.34 2.59
N PHE A 245 -14.09 -27.33 2.88
CA PHE A 245 -13.42 -26.54 1.84
C PHE A 245 -12.44 -27.41 1.06
N LEU A 246 -11.61 -28.19 1.76
CA LEU A 246 -10.63 -29.08 1.12
C LEU A 246 -11.30 -30.13 0.23
N TYR A 247 -12.47 -30.65 0.64
CA TYR A 247 -13.27 -31.55 -0.18
C TYR A 247 -13.69 -30.89 -1.50
N VAL A 248 -14.26 -29.69 -1.45
CA VAL A 248 -14.65 -28.92 -2.65
C VAL A 248 -13.42 -28.58 -3.50
N TRP A 249 -12.35 -28.11 -2.88
CA TRP A 249 -11.10 -27.73 -3.54
C TRP A 249 -10.44 -28.90 -4.29
N SER A 250 -10.54 -30.12 -3.77
CA SER A 250 -9.99 -31.33 -4.42
C SER A 250 -10.54 -31.58 -5.83
N VAL A 251 -11.77 -31.10 -6.12
CA VAL A 251 -12.36 -31.18 -7.47
C VAL A 251 -11.59 -30.28 -8.43
N PHE A 252 -11.27 -29.06 -8.00
CA PHE A 252 -10.52 -28.10 -8.79
C PHE A 252 -9.05 -28.51 -8.96
N GLU A 253 -8.40 -29.06 -7.92
CA GLU A 253 -7.03 -29.60 -8.00
C GLU A 253 -6.87 -30.70 -9.05
N LYS A 254 -7.83 -31.64 -9.12
CA LYS A 254 -7.81 -32.73 -10.12
C LYS A 254 -7.90 -32.18 -11.54
N VAL A 255 -8.70 -31.14 -11.73
CA VAL A 255 -8.91 -30.54 -13.05
C VAL A 255 -7.72 -29.67 -13.46
N LEU A 256 -7.10 -28.95 -12.52
CA LEU A 256 -5.87 -28.18 -12.76
C LEU A 256 -4.67 -29.08 -13.08
N SER A 257 -4.48 -30.16 -12.32
CA SER A 257 -3.41 -31.14 -12.58
C SER A 257 -3.63 -31.93 -13.88
N GLY A 258 -4.88 -32.20 -14.27
CA GLY A 258 -5.23 -32.79 -15.55
C GLY A 258 -4.94 -31.89 -16.77
N LYS A 259 -4.95 -30.56 -16.61
CA LYS A 259 -4.56 -29.61 -17.67
C LYS A 259 -3.04 -29.48 -17.85
N ALA A 260 -2.25 -29.67 -16.79
CA ALA A 260 -0.78 -29.62 -16.85
C ALA A 260 -0.15 -30.83 -17.58
N SER A 261 -0.91 -31.90 -17.78
CA SER A 261 -0.46 -33.15 -18.42
C SER A 261 -0.85 -33.28 -19.89
N LYS A 262 -1.29 -32.20 -20.54
CA LYS A 262 -1.66 -32.14 -21.97
C LYS A 262 -0.87 -31.05 -22.67
#